data_AF-A0A662S1Q0-F1
#
_entry.id   AF-A0A662S1Q0-F1
#
_cell.length_a   1.000
_cell.length_b   1.000
_cell.length_c   1.000
_cell.angle_alpha   90.00
_cell.angle_beta   90.00
_cell.angle_gamma   90.00
#
_symmetry.space_group_name_H-M   'P 1'
#
loop_
_entity.id
_entity.type
_entity.pdbx_description
1 polymer ?
#
loop_
_entity_poly.entity_id
_entity_poly.type
_entity_poly.pdbx_seq_one_letter_code
_entity_poly.pdbx_strand_id
1 'polypeptide(L)' 'MPSKKVEELRGSTDEELIEKLREIEREIFLLEAKRLMGAAEKVHLSKALRREKAKILTILRERGIKL' A
#
# COMPACT_ATOMS: atom_id res chain seq x y z
N MET A 1 -4.47 1.88 -10.80
CA MET A 1 -4.96 2.59 -9.61
C MET A 1 -4.27 3.95 -9.55
N PRO A 2 -5.01 5.06 -9.44
CA PRO A 2 -4.37 6.34 -9.17
C PRO A 2 -3.75 6.26 -7.77
N SER A 3 -2.45 6.55 -7.67
CA SER A 3 -1.81 6.75 -6.37
C SER A 3 -2.56 7.88 -5.67
N LYS A 4 -3.13 7.64 -4.49
CA LYS A 4 -3.66 8.74 -3.67
C LYS A 4 -2.59 9.81 -3.49
N LYS A 5 -3.04 11.07 -3.50
CA LYS A 5 -2.16 12.20 -3.16
C LYS A 5 -1.77 12.07 -1.69
N VAL A 6 -0.54 12.48 -1.38
CA VAL A 6 -0.02 12.39 0.01
C VAL A 6 -0.88 13.22 0.96
N GLU A 7 -1.44 14.33 0.50
CA GLU A 7 -2.36 15.19 1.23
C GLU A 7 -3.62 14.43 1.69
N GLU A 8 -4.20 13.60 0.82
CA GLU A 8 -5.37 12.78 1.17
C GLU A 8 -5.03 11.75 2.24
N LEU A 9 -3.85 11.12 2.16
CA LEU A 9 -3.39 10.16 3.17
C LEU A 9 -3.13 10.83 4.53
N ARG A 10 -2.66 12.08 4.52
CA ARG A 10 -2.45 12.86 5.76
C ARG A 10 -3.77 13.29 6.41
N GLY A 11 -4.86 13.37 5.64
CA GLY A 11 -6.20 13.64 6.16
C GLY A 11 -6.92 12.44 6.77
N SER A 12 -6.46 11.21 6.49
CA SER A 12 -7.04 9.98 7.04
C SER A 12 -6.69 9.76 8.51
N THR A 13 -7.54 9.03 9.23
CA THR A 13 -7.27 8.60 10.61
C THR A 13 -6.19 7.51 10.66
N ASP A 14 -5.64 7.25 11.83
CA ASP A 14 -4.63 6.20 12.00
C ASP A 14 -5.19 4.81 11.69
N GLU A 15 -6.43 4.55 12.11
CA GLU A 15 -7.15 3.31 11.84
C GLU A 15 -7.36 3.08 10.34
N GLU A 16 -7.80 4.12 9.61
CA GLU A 16 -7.95 4.08 8.17
C GLU A 16 -6.61 3.79 7.46
N LEU A 17 -5.53 4.42 7.92
CA LEU A 17 -4.20 4.20 7.37
C LEU A 17 -3.71 2.77 7.62
N ILE A 18 -3.98 2.21 8.79
CA ILE A 18 -3.63 0.82 9.13
C ILE A 18 -4.47 -0.16 8.31
N GLU A 19 -5.77 0.09 8.13
CA GLU A 19 -6.63 -0.75 7.31
C GLU A 19 -6.21 -0.72 5.83
N LYS A 20 -5.94 0.48 5.31
CA LYS A 20 -5.36 0.69 3.97
C LYS A 20 -4.04 -0.06 3.79
N LEU A 21 -3.17 -0.03 4.80
CA LEU A 21 -1.90 -0.76 4.77
C LEU A 21 -2.14 -2.27 4.62
N ARG A 22 -3.07 -2.85 5.39
CA ARG A 22 -3.44 -4.28 5.31
C ARG A 22 -4.04 -4.64 3.95
N GLU A 23 -4.83 -3.76 3.34
CA GLU A 23 -5.31 -3.95 1.97
C GLU A 23 -4.17 -4.01 0.97
N ILE A 24 -3.25 -3.04 1.02
CA ILE A 24 -2.11 -2.98 0.10
C ILE A 24 -1.22 -4.21 0.24
N GLU A 25 -0.99 -4.69 1.46
CA GLU A 25 -0.22 -5.92 1.70
C GLU A 25 -0.90 -7.15 1.10
N ARG A 26 -2.22 -7.29 1.26
CA ARG A 26 -3.01 -8.35 0.62
C ARG A 26 -2.92 -8.29 -0.90
N GLU A 27 -3.02 -7.11 -1.49
CA GLU A 27 -2.91 -6.94 -2.94
C GLU A 27 -1.51 -7.30 -3.45
N ILE A 28 -0.44 -6.90 -2.75
CA ILE A 28 0.93 -7.27 -3.11
C ILE A 28 1.08 -8.80 -3.07
N PHE A 29 0.61 -9.45 -2.02
CA PHE A 29 0.65 -10.90 -1.88
C PHE A 29 -0.07 -11.60 -3.04
N LEU A 30 -1.28 -11.17 -3.39
CA LEU A 30 -2.04 -11.75 -4.51
C LEU A 30 -1.34 -11.54 -5.85
N LEU A 31 -0.73 -10.37 -6.08
CA LEU A 31 0.04 -10.10 -7.29
C LEU A 31 1.29 -10.98 -7.39
N GLU A 32 1.96 -11.23 -6.26
CA GLU A 32 3.12 -12.13 -6.19
C GLU A 32 2.72 -13.58 -6.43
N ALA A 33 1.60 -14.04 -5.84
CA ALA A 33 1.05 -15.37 -6.09
C ALA A 33 0.72 -15.57 -7.58
N LYS A 34 0.02 -14.60 -8.20
CA LYS A 34 -0.25 -14.62 -9.65
C LYS A 34 1.03 -14.63 -10.49
N ARG A 35 2.07 -13.91 -10.05
CA ARG A 35 3.38 -13.91 -10.71
C ARG A 35 4.03 -15.28 -10.68
N LEU A 36 4.01 -15.96 -9.54
CA LEU A 36 4.58 -17.30 -9.38
C LEU A 36 3.82 -18.34 -10.21
N MET A 37 2.50 -18.18 -10.37
CA MET A 37 1.65 -19.04 -11.21
C MET A 37 1.80 -18.76 -12.72
N GLY A 38 2.65 -17.81 -13.13
CA GLY A 38 2.83 -17.43 -14.53
C GLY A 38 1.70 -16.58 -15.13
N ALA A 39 0.75 -16.11 -14.31
CA ALA A 39 -0.41 -15.31 -14.71
C ALA A 39 -0.23 -13.80 -14.40
N ALA A 40 0.96 -13.26 -14.64
CA ALA A 40 1.31 -11.89 -14.29
C ALA A 40 0.79 -10.88 -15.33
N GLU A 41 -0.37 -10.26 -15.10
CA GLU A 41 -0.94 -9.33 -16.09
C GLU A 41 -0.59 -7.86 -15.86
N LYS A 42 -0.06 -7.47 -14.68
CA LYS A 42 0.09 -6.04 -14.28
C LYS A 42 1.29 -5.75 -13.37
N VAL A 43 2.51 -6.02 -13.85
CA VAL A 43 3.77 -5.88 -13.08
C VAL A 43 3.98 -4.47 -12.49
N HIS A 44 3.53 -3.43 -13.19
CA HIS A 44 3.63 -2.04 -12.73
C HIS A 44 2.79 -1.76 -11.46
N LEU A 45 1.69 -2.50 -11.23
CA LEU A 45 0.86 -2.32 -10.04
C LEU A 45 1.60 -2.68 -8.77
N SER A 46 2.40 -3.74 -8.81
CA SER A 46 3.22 -4.15 -7.66
C SER A 46 4.18 -3.04 -7.21
N LYS A 47 4.78 -2.31 -8.18
CA LYS A 47 5.63 -1.15 -7.88
C LYS A 47 4.84 0.03 -7.34
N ALA A 48 3.63 0.29 -7.85
CA ALA A 48 2.77 1.36 -7.37
C ALA A 48 2.31 1.11 -5.93
N LEU A 49 1.85 -0.10 -5.64
CA LEU A 49 1.41 -0.53 -4.30
C LEU A 49 2.53 -0.47 -3.27
N ARG A 50 3.76 -0.89 -3.61
CA ARG A 50 4.93 -0.74 -2.72
C ARG A 50 5.22 0.72 -2.39
N ARG A 51 5.07 1.64 -3.35
CA ARG A 51 5.25 3.08 -3.11
C ARG A 51 4.16 3.64 -2.21
N GLU A 52 2.92 3.19 -2.39
CA GLU A 52 1.79 3.60 -1.56
C GLU A 52 1.94 3.09 -0.12
N LYS A 53 2.32 1.82 0.06
CA LYS A 53 2.72 1.25 1.36
C LYS A 53 3.80 2.10 2.03
N ALA A 54 4.86 2.46 1.31
CA ALA A 54 5.94 3.28 1.87
C ALA A 54 5.45 4.65 2.36
N LYS A 55 4.57 5.33 1.62
CA LYS A 55 3.98 6.61 2.04
C LYS A 55 3.18 6.48 3.33
N ILE A 56 2.34 5.46 3.43
CA ILE A 56 1.52 5.21 4.63
C ILE A 56 2.41 4.92 5.84
N LEU A 57 3.41 4.07 5.68
CA LEU A 57 4.38 3.76 6.74
C LEU A 57 5.14 5.02 7.21
N THR A 58 5.50 5.91 6.30
CA THR A 58 6.12 7.20 6.65
C THR A 58 5.17 8.05 7.49
N ILE A 59 3.91 8.20 7.09
CA ILE A 59 2.92 9.01 7.83
C ILE A 59 2.67 8.41 9.22
N LEU A 60 2.47 7.09 9.33
CA LEU A 60 2.28 6.42 10.61
C LEU A 60 3.47 6.61 11.54
N ARG A 61 4.70 6.53 10.99
CA ARG A 61 5.93 6.80 11.74
C ARG A 61 6.03 8.26 12.20
N GLU A 62 5.67 9.22 11.34
CA GLU A 62 5.59 10.65 11.70
C GLU A 62 4.58 10.91 12.82
N ARG A 63 3.49 10.13 12.87
CA ARG A 63 2.47 10.16 13.93
C ARG A 63 2.88 9.39 15.20
N GLY A 64 4.06 8.78 15.23
CA GLY A 64 4.57 8.05 16.39
C GLY A 64 4.07 6.61 16.51
N ILE A 65 3.34 6.10 15.52
CA ILE A 65 2.86 4.71 15.49
C ILE A 65 3.99 3.80 15.02
N LYS A 66 4.32 2.80 15.84
CA LYS A 66 5.20 1.69 15.47
C LYS A 66 4.33 0.48 15.16
N LEU A 67 4.42 0.00 13.92
CA LEU A 67 3.79 -1.23 13.43
C LEU A 67 4.78 -2.39 13.43
#